data_AF-A0A7V1GGZ5-F1
#
_entry.id   AF-A0A7V1GGZ5-F1
#
_cell.length_a   1.000
_cell.length_b   1.000
_cell.length_c   1.000
_cell.angle_alpha   90.00
_cell.angle_beta   90.00
_cell.angle_gamma   90.00
#
_symmetry.space_group_name_H-M   'P 1'
#
loop_
_entity.id
_entity.type
_entity.pdbx_description
1 polymer ?
#
loop_
_entity_poly.entity_id
_entity_poly.type
_entity_poly.pdbx_seq_one_letter_code
_entity_poly.pdbx_strand_id
1 'polypeptide(L)'
;MKFNLRLFKNRYARLVIYPLIFIAIYPLLTQAVNVLQANNGFELDGALIPIDKILHGGPTRDGIPAIDKPRFVSAKEADFLRDDDRILGVERNGVRKAYPVRILNHHEIFNDRFADEAIVVTFCPLCGTGMAFSATVGGKERSFGVSGLL
;
A
#
# COMPACT_ATOMS: atom_id res chain seq x y z
N MET A 1 4.83 15.61 48.04
CA MET A 1 4.66 14.13 48.15
C MET A 1 6.00 13.48 47.81
N LYS A 2 6.75 12.94 48.80
CA LYS A 2 8.10 12.38 48.57
C LYS A 2 7.98 10.96 47.98
N PHE A 3 8.40 10.78 46.72
CA PHE A 3 8.45 9.46 46.07
C PHE A 3 9.51 8.59 46.79
N ASN A 4 9.08 7.51 47.43
CA ASN A 4 9.98 6.67 48.21
C ASN A 4 10.68 5.65 47.30
N LEU A 5 11.85 6.02 46.78
CA LEU A 5 12.67 5.19 45.88
C LEU A 5 13.16 3.86 46.50
N ARG A 6 12.95 3.62 47.81
CA ARG A 6 13.34 2.35 48.46
C ARG A 6 12.51 1.16 47.98
N LEU A 7 11.26 1.35 47.55
CA LEU A 7 10.42 0.26 47.03
C LEU A 7 11.04 -0.40 45.78
N PHE A 8 11.64 0.39 44.89
CA PHE A 8 12.25 -0.10 43.66
C PHE A 8 13.62 -0.76 43.86
N LYS A 9 14.19 -0.75 45.07
CA LYS A 9 15.44 -1.47 45.39
C LYS A 9 15.19 -2.86 45.98
N ASN A 10 13.99 -3.18 46.44
CA ASN A 10 13.65 -4.49 47.01
C ASN A 10 13.35 -5.51 45.89
N ARG A 11 14.10 -6.63 45.85
CA ARG A 11 13.93 -7.72 44.89
C ARG A 11 12.51 -8.31 44.87
N TYR A 12 11.85 -8.41 46.03
CA TYR A 12 10.49 -8.94 46.14
C TYR A 12 9.45 -7.93 45.64
N ALA A 13 9.68 -6.64 45.86
CA ALA A 13 8.82 -5.59 45.32
C ALA A 13 8.93 -5.52 43.79
N ARG A 14 10.12 -5.71 43.20
CA ARG A 14 10.30 -5.78 41.74
C ARG A 14 9.54 -6.93 41.09
N LEU A 15 9.55 -8.11 41.72
CA LEU A 15 8.83 -9.30 41.25
C LEU A 15 7.31 -9.13 41.19
N VAL A 16 6.74 -8.18 41.94
CA VAL A 16 5.31 -7.88 41.94
C VAL A 16 5.01 -6.63 41.10
N ILE A 17 5.82 -5.59 41.21
CA ILE A 17 5.59 -4.31 40.55
C ILE A 17 5.77 -4.41 39.04
N TYR A 18 6.80 -5.12 38.55
CA TYR A 18 7.05 -5.23 37.11
C TYR A 18 5.96 -5.99 36.33
N PRO A 19 5.45 -7.15 36.76
CA PRO A 19 4.33 -7.78 36.07
C PRO A 19 3.04 -6.96 36.17
N LEU A 20 2.78 -6.26 37.28
CA LEU A 20 1.62 -5.36 37.38
C LEU A 20 1.73 -4.16 36.43
N ILE A 21 2.92 -3.56 36.31
CA ILE A 21 3.19 -2.50 35.33
C ILE A 21 3.04 -3.06 33.91
N PHE A 22 3.56 -4.25 33.63
CA PHE A 22 3.43 -4.88 32.32
C PHE A 22 1.96 -5.15 31.97
N ILE A 23 1.17 -5.71 32.90
CA ILE A 23 -0.27 -5.94 32.72
C ILE A 23 -1.03 -4.62 32.53
N ALA A 24 -0.64 -3.55 33.23
CA ALA A 24 -1.29 -2.24 33.09
C ALA A 24 -0.94 -1.53 31.77
N ILE A 25 0.30 -1.68 31.28
CA ILE A 25 0.77 -1.02 30.05
C ILE A 25 0.42 -1.82 28.79
N TYR A 26 0.34 -3.16 28.89
CA TYR A 26 0.01 -4.05 27.77
C TYR A 26 -1.29 -3.67 27.02
N PRO A 27 -2.45 -3.42 27.67
CA PRO A 27 -3.66 -3.01 26.96
C PRO A 27 -3.55 -1.62 26.32
N LEU A 28 -2.67 -0.75 26.82
CA LEU A 28 -2.40 0.57 26.25
C LEU A 28 -1.58 0.43 24.95
N LEU A 29 -0.55 -0.43 24.97
CA LEU A 29 0.25 -0.78 23.79
C LEU A 29 -0.59 -1.44 22.70
N THR A 30 -1.49 -2.38 23.05
CA THR A 30 -2.34 -3.05 22.05
C THR A 30 -3.37 -2.11 21.41
N GLN A 31 -3.93 -1.16 22.16
CA GLN A 31 -4.86 -0.18 21.60
C GLN A 31 -4.18 0.74 20.58
N ALA A 32 -2.98 1.23 20.88
CA ALA A 32 -2.22 2.07 19.95
C ALA A 32 -1.90 1.34 18.63
N VAL A 33 -1.54 0.04 18.69
CA VAL A 33 -1.26 -0.78 17.50
C VAL A 33 -2.51 -1.00 16.64
N ASN A 34 -3.66 -1.30 17.27
CA ASN A 34 -4.92 -1.52 16.55
C ASN A 34 -5.40 -0.25 15.83
N VAL A 35 -5.24 0.94 16.44
CA VAL A 35 -5.59 2.21 15.79
C VAL A 35 -4.69 2.50 14.59
N LEU A 36 -3.39 2.23 14.69
CA LEU A 36 -2.45 2.35 13.55
C LEU A 36 -2.78 1.38 12.41
N GLN A 37 -3.31 0.19 12.72
CA GLN A 37 -3.73 -0.77 11.71
C GLN A 37 -5.08 -0.45 11.06
N ALA A 38 -5.97 0.29 11.72
CA ALA A 38 -7.34 0.49 11.22
C ALA A 38 -7.39 1.11 9.82
N ASN A 39 -6.47 2.03 9.50
CA ASN A 39 -6.41 2.74 8.23
C ASN A 39 -5.21 2.34 7.37
N ASN A 40 -4.69 1.11 7.52
CA ASN A 40 -3.50 0.65 6.77
C ASN A 40 -2.27 1.58 6.92
N GLY A 41 -2.14 2.25 8.07
CA GLY A 41 -1.05 3.18 8.34
C GLY A 41 -1.15 4.53 7.61
N PHE A 42 -2.31 4.89 7.07
CA PHE A 42 -2.58 6.22 6.51
C PHE A 42 -3.18 7.16 7.58
N GLU A 43 -2.70 8.41 7.60
CA GLU A 43 -3.36 9.52 8.29
C GLU A 43 -4.50 10.04 7.40
N LEU A 44 -5.73 10.02 7.90
CA LEU A 44 -6.93 10.40 7.14
C LEU A 44 -7.44 11.81 7.47
N ASP A 45 -6.67 12.58 8.21
CA ASP A 45 -6.98 13.98 8.52
C ASP A 45 -7.02 14.80 7.21
N GLY A 46 -8.16 15.46 6.97
CA GLY A 46 -8.36 16.22 5.73
C GLY A 46 -8.78 15.38 4.52
N ALA A 47 -9.25 14.14 4.72
CA ALA A 47 -9.87 13.35 3.66
C ALA A 47 -11.00 14.13 2.96
N LEU A 48 -11.06 14.04 1.62
CA LEU A 48 -12.10 14.69 0.82
C LEU A 48 -13.45 13.97 0.89
N ILE A 49 -13.47 12.76 1.44
CA ILE A 49 -14.65 11.93 1.67
C ILE A 49 -14.81 11.63 3.16
N PRO A 50 -16.02 11.33 3.65
CA PRO A 50 -16.22 10.98 5.05
C PRO A 50 -15.39 9.76 5.47
N ILE A 51 -14.69 9.86 6.60
CA ILE A 51 -13.77 8.81 7.07
C ILE A 51 -14.49 7.49 7.35
N ASP A 52 -15.75 7.53 7.79
CA ASP A 52 -16.58 6.33 8.03
C ASP A 52 -16.96 5.59 6.74
N LYS A 53 -16.69 6.18 5.58
CA LYS A 53 -16.87 5.55 4.26
C LYS A 53 -15.60 4.99 3.67
N ILE A 54 -14.45 5.21 4.30
CA ILE A 54 -13.18 4.61 3.89
C ILE A 54 -13.11 3.22 4.51
N LEU A 55 -13.22 2.19 3.67
CA LEU A 55 -13.33 0.80 4.11
C LEU A 55 -12.04 0.03 3.80
N HIS A 56 -11.76 -0.99 4.58
CA HIS A 56 -10.62 -1.87 4.33
C HIS A 56 -10.95 -2.89 3.22
N GLY A 57 -10.15 -2.91 2.16
CA GLY A 57 -10.32 -3.78 1.00
C GLY A 57 -9.82 -5.22 1.21
N GLY A 58 -9.09 -5.48 2.30
CA GLY A 58 -8.59 -6.81 2.66
C GLY A 58 -7.05 -6.90 2.67
N PRO A 59 -6.34 -6.46 1.62
CA PRO A 59 -4.90 -6.31 1.65
C PRO A 59 -4.46 -5.20 2.61
N THR A 60 -3.30 -5.37 3.23
CA THR A 60 -2.61 -4.25 3.90
C THR A 60 -2.09 -3.26 2.88
N ARG A 61 -1.63 -2.09 3.33
CA ARG A 61 -0.86 -1.17 2.48
C ARG A 61 0.27 -1.90 1.77
N ASP A 62 0.34 -1.72 0.45
CA ASP A 62 1.29 -2.35 -0.47
C ASP A 62 1.30 -3.89 -0.39
N GLY A 63 0.24 -4.50 0.17
CA GLY A 63 0.06 -5.95 0.27
C GLY A 63 -0.12 -6.63 -1.08
N ILE A 64 -0.49 -5.86 -2.11
CA ILE A 64 -0.42 -6.23 -3.52
C ILE A 64 0.73 -5.40 -4.12
N PRO A 65 1.88 -6.02 -4.42
CA PRO A 65 3.08 -5.29 -4.80
C PRO A 65 2.96 -4.75 -6.22
N ALA A 66 3.13 -3.43 -6.37
CA ALA A 66 3.23 -2.79 -7.67
C ALA A 66 4.47 -3.28 -8.44
N ILE A 67 4.40 -3.23 -9.77
CA ILE A 67 5.57 -3.45 -10.63
C ILE A 67 6.24 -2.11 -10.90
N ASP A 68 7.43 -1.93 -10.33
CA ASP A 68 8.29 -0.79 -10.60
C ASP A 68 9.25 -1.09 -11.76
N LYS A 69 9.39 -0.12 -12.69
CA LYS A 69 10.32 -0.23 -13.83
C LYS A 69 10.10 -1.53 -14.63
N PRO A 70 8.87 -1.74 -15.16
CA PRO A 70 8.53 -2.95 -15.90
C PRO A 70 9.48 -3.16 -17.09
N ARG A 71 9.77 -4.44 -17.36
CA ARG A 71 10.50 -4.87 -18.54
C ARG A 71 9.50 -5.31 -19.62
N PHE A 72 9.72 -4.85 -20.84
CA PHE A 72 8.88 -5.19 -21.98
C PHE A 72 9.66 -6.06 -22.96
N VAL A 73 8.94 -6.95 -23.62
CA VAL A 73 9.39 -7.71 -24.79
C VAL A 73 8.59 -7.26 -26.01
N SER A 74 9.07 -7.56 -27.21
CA SER A 74 8.28 -7.34 -28.41
C SER A 74 7.07 -8.29 -28.46
N ALA A 75 6.05 -7.95 -29.25
CA ALA A 75 4.89 -8.81 -29.42
C ALA A 75 5.25 -10.23 -29.94
N LYS A 76 6.33 -10.35 -30.74
CA LYS A 76 6.80 -11.64 -31.27
C LYS A 76 7.48 -12.51 -30.22
N GLU A 77 8.03 -11.90 -29.18
CA GLU A 77 8.73 -12.57 -28.08
C GLU A 77 7.81 -12.86 -26.89
N ALA A 78 6.55 -12.41 -26.93
CA ALA A 78 5.57 -12.58 -25.87
C ALA A 78 4.89 -13.96 -25.93
N ASP A 79 5.70 -15.02 -25.93
CA ASP A 79 5.29 -16.44 -26.01
C ASP A 79 4.42 -16.91 -24.82
N PHE A 80 4.49 -16.18 -23.71
CA PHE A 80 3.66 -16.39 -22.53
C PHE A 80 2.22 -15.89 -22.71
N LEU A 81 1.86 -15.22 -23.80
CA LEU A 81 0.49 -14.80 -24.10
C LEU A 81 -0.23 -15.80 -25.02
N ARG A 82 -1.52 -16.00 -24.77
CA ARG A 82 -2.44 -16.64 -25.73
C ARG A 82 -3.14 -15.58 -26.58
N ASP A 83 -3.62 -16.00 -27.75
CA ASP A 83 -4.27 -15.12 -28.73
C ASP A 83 -5.54 -14.43 -28.18
N ASP A 84 -6.22 -15.05 -27.21
CA ASP A 84 -7.44 -14.55 -26.58
C ASP A 84 -7.19 -13.79 -25.27
N ASP A 85 -5.94 -13.68 -24.82
CA ASP A 85 -5.63 -12.99 -23.58
C ASP A 85 -5.82 -11.47 -23.74
N ARG A 86 -6.50 -10.88 -22.76
CA ARG A 86 -6.76 -9.45 -22.75
C ARG A 86 -5.51 -8.67 -22.35
N ILE A 87 -5.30 -7.54 -23.02
CA ILE A 87 -4.28 -6.55 -22.68
C ILE A 87 -4.94 -5.19 -22.44
N LEU A 88 -4.30 -4.38 -21.61
CA LEU A 88 -4.51 -2.94 -21.58
C LEU A 88 -3.44 -2.29 -22.46
N GLY A 89 -3.86 -1.72 -23.59
CA GLY A 89 -2.98 -0.95 -24.47
C GLY A 89 -2.93 0.52 -24.03
N VAL A 90 -1.73 1.08 -23.92
CA VAL A 90 -1.53 2.51 -23.62
C VAL A 90 -0.62 3.11 -24.67
N GLU A 91 -1.08 4.20 -25.30
CA GLU A 91 -0.29 5.02 -26.22
C GLU A 91 -0.15 6.43 -25.67
N ARG A 92 1.10 6.91 -25.60
CA ARG A 92 1.43 8.25 -25.15
C ARG A 92 2.67 8.74 -25.86
N ASN A 93 2.61 9.92 -26.47
CA ASN A 93 3.72 10.55 -27.19
C ASN A 93 4.40 9.61 -28.21
N GLY A 94 3.62 8.78 -28.90
CA GLY A 94 4.10 7.80 -29.89
C GLY A 94 4.73 6.53 -29.30
N VAL A 95 4.88 6.44 -27.98
CA VAL A 95 5.26 5.20 -27.28
C VAL A 95 4.01 4.39 -27.01
N ARG A 96 4.00 3.15 -27.48
CA ARG A 96 2.89 2.19 -27.34
C ARG A 96 3.36 1.01 -26.52
N LYS A 97 2.62 0.67 -25.46
CA LYS A 97 2.92 -0.46 -24.58
C LYS A 97 1.65 -1.24 -24.30
N ALA A 98 1.81 -2.54 -24.06
CA ALA A 98 0.72 -3.46 -23.74
C ALA A 98 0.98 -4.07 -22.36
N TYR A 99 -0.03 -4.04 -21.50
CA TYR A 99 0.00 -4.58 -20.14
C TYR A 99 -0.98 -5.76 -20.08
N PRO A 100 -0.51 -7.00 -19.98
CA PRO A 100 -1.39 -8.16 -19.93
C PRO A 100 -2.30 -8.11 -18.70
N VAL A 101 -3.62 -8.25 -18.89
CA VAL A 101 -4.60 -8.22 -17.80
C VAL A 101 -4.29 -9.29 -16.77
N ARG A 102 -3.78 -10.46 -17.18
CA ARG A 102 -3.42 -11.52 -16.22
C ARG A 102 -2.27 -11.13 -15.29
N ILE A 103 -1.35 -10.26 -15.71
CA ILE A 103 -0.30 -9.74 -14.82
C ILE A 103 -0.86 -8.60 -13.97
N LEU A 104 -1.64 -7.70 -14.58
CA LEU A 104 -2.34 -6.63 -13.88
C LEU A 104 -3.30 -7.14 -12.79
N ASN A 105 -3.93 -8.30 -12.96
CA ASN A 105 -4.77 -8.94 -11.95
C ASN A 105 -4.01 -9.29 -10.66
N HIS A 106 -2.70 -9.47 -10.74
CA HIS A 106 -1.87 -9.85 -9.59
C HIS A 106 -1.13 -8.66 -8.96
N HIS A 107 -0.86 -7.62 -9.75
CA HIS A 107 -0.02 -6.51 -9.31
C HIS A 107 -0.76 -5.18 -9.21
N GLU A 108 -1.90 -5.06 -9.90
CA GLU A 108 -2.82 -3.91 -9.96
C GLU A 108 -2.23 -2.58 -10.43
N ILE A 109 -0.93 -2.35 -10.28
CA ILE A 109 -0.22 -1.10 -10.53
C ILE A 109 1.11 -1.38 -11.24
N PHE A 110 1.38 -0.61 -12.29
CA PHE A 110 2.68 -0.51 -12.94
C PHE A 110 3.16 0.94 -12.88
N ASN A 111 4.30 1.18 -12.23
CA ASN A 111 5.01 2.46 -12.28
C ASN A 111 6.00 2.43 -13.46
N ASP A 112 5.57 2.99 -14.59
CA ASP A 112 6.28 2.94 -15.87
C ASP A 112 6.70 4.33 -16.36
N ARG A 113 7.46 4.37 -17.45
CA ARG A 113 7.89 5.59 -18.13
C ARG A 113 7.64 5.50 -19.64
N PHE A 114 7.03 6.54 -20.18
CA PHE A 114 6.85 6.73 -21.62
C PHE A 114 7.81 7.84 -22.06
N ALA A 115 8.94 7.43 -22.63
CA ALA A 115 10.11 8.30 -22.87
C ALA A 115 10.62 8.95 -21.58
N ASP A 116 10.34 10.23 -21.35
CA ASP A 116 10.71 10.99 -20.17
C ASP A 116 9.52 11.22 -19.21
N GLU A 117 8.29 10.86 -19.59
CA GLU A 117 7.09 11.06 -18.76
C GLU A 117 6.84 9.84 -17.84
N ALA A 118 6.82 10.06 -16.53
CA ALA A 118 6.41 9.04 -15.56
C ALA A 118 4.89 8.83 -15.63
N ILE A 119 4.47 7.58 -15.83
CA ILE A 119 3.07 7.17 -15.97
C ILE A 119 2.79 6.02 -15.03
N VAL A 120 1.69 6.10 -14.28
CA VAL A 120 1.16 4.98 -13.51
C VAL A 120 0.01 4.35 -14.29
N VAL A 121 0.09 3.04 -14.50
CA VAL A 121 -1.00 2.24 -15.07
C VAL A 121 -1.61 1.40 -13.96
N THR A 122 -2.94 1.45 -13.84
CA THR A 122 -3.69 0.79 -12.78
C THR A 122 -4.79 -0.09 -13.35
N PHE A 123 -5.13 -1.16 -12.64
CA PHE A 123 -6.18 -2.08 -13.04
C PHE A 123 -6.93 -2.61 -11.82
N CYS A 124 -8.26 -2.60 -11.91
CA CYS A 124 -9.14 -3.14 -10.88
C CYS A 124 -9.63 -4.53 -11.31
N PRO A 125 -9.19 -5.63 -10.66
CA PRO A 125 -9.54 -6.99 -11.06
C PRO A 125 -11.03 -7.31 -10.86
N LEU A 126 -11.71 -6.60 -9.94
CA LEU A 126 -13.12 -6.83 -9.64
C LEU A 126 -14.07 -6.17 -10.65
N CYS A 127 -13.69 -5.02 -11.18
CA CYS A 127 -14.51 -4.25 -12.10
C CYS A 127 -14.05 -4.35 -13.56
N GLY A 128 -12.84 -4.86 -13.80
CA GLY A 128 -12.28 -5.03 -15.14
C GLY A 128 -11.85 -3.72 -15.81
N THR A 129 -11.66 -2.65 -15.03
CA THR A 129 -11.32 -1.31 -15.51
C THR A 129 -9.82 -1.06 -15.41
N GLY A 130 -9.21 -0.62 -16.50
CA GLY A 130 -7.82 -0.15 -16.56
C GLY A 130 -7.75 1.36 -16.76
N MET A 131 -6.81 2.02 -16.10
CA MET A 131 -6.61 3.47 -16.17
C MET A 131 -5.11 3.80 -16.22
N ALA A 132 -4.74 4.90 -16.86
CA ALA A 132 -3.39 5.41 -16.89
C ALA A 132 -3.38 6.90 -16.50
N PHE A 133 -2.47 7.29 -15.62
CA PHE A 133 -2.36 8.65 -15.11
C PHE A 133 -0.92 9.16 -15.21
N SER A 134 -0.77 10.48 -15.33
CA SER A 134 0.53 11.10 -15.06
C SER A 134 0.94 10.82 -13.62
N ALA A 135 2.16 10.33 -13.43
CA ALA A 135 2.72 10.07 -12.11
C ALA A 135 3.35 11.33 -11.48
N THR A 136 3.13 12.51 -12.08
CA THR A 136 3.62 13.80 -11.56
C THR A 136 2.56 14.47 -10.69
N VAL A 137 2.84 14.58 -9.39
CA VAL A 137 1.95 15.21 -8.41
C VAL A 137 2.67 16.39 -7.77
N GLY A 138 2.11 17.59 -7.93
CA GLY A 138 2.73 18.83 -7.42
C GLY A 138 4.11 19.11 -8.05
N GLY A 139 4.28 18.82 -9.34
CA GLY A 139 5.53 19.01 -10.08
C GLY A 139 6.64 18.00 -9.74
N LYS A 140 6.35 16.95 -8.98
CA LYS A 140 7.31 15.88 -8.65
C LYS A 140 6.79 14.54 -9.13
N GLU A 141 7.66 13.76 -9.78
CA GLU A 141 7.38 12.36 -10.09
C GLU A 141 7.24 11.55 -8.79
N ARG A 142 6.26 10.65 -8.77
CA ARG A 142 5.96 9.77 -7.64
C ARG A 142 5.86 8.32 -8.11
N SER A 143 6.15 7.39 -7.21
CA SER A 143 5.72 6.00 -7.35
C SER A 143 4.39 5.81 -6.64
N PHE A 144 3.60 4.86 -7.13
CA PHE A 144 2.29 4.53 -6.61
C PHE A 144 2.27 3.09 -6.11
N GLY A 145 1.41 2.85 -5.12
CA GLY A 145 1.24 1.57 -4.46
C GLY A 145 -0.22 1.36 -4.07
N VAL A 146 -0.57 0.13 -3.72
CA VAL A 146 -1.94 -0.26 -3.39
C VAL A 146 -2.22 0.13 -1.94
N SER A 147 -3.25 0.95 -1.70
CA SER A 147 -3.59 1.39 -0.34
C SER A 147 -4.19 0.28 0.52
N GLY A 148 -4.92 -0.65 -0.10
CA GLY A 148 -5.78 -1.61 0.59
C GLY A 148 -7.04 -0.97 1.19
N LEU A 149 -7.39 0.25 0.78
CA LEU A 149 -8.57 1.01 1.22
C LEU A 149 -9.50 1.33 0.03
N LEU A 150 -10.81 1.35 0.27
CA LEU A 150 -11.89 1.63 -0.71
C LEU A 150 -12.77 2.79 -0.25
#